data_AF-A0A497ARB2-F1
#
_entry.id   AF-A0A497ARB2-F1
#
_cell.length_a   1.000
_cell.length_b   1.000
_cell.length_c   1.000
_cell.angle_alpha   90.00
_cell.angle_beta   90.00
_cell.angle_gamma   90.00
#
_symmetry.space_group_name_H-M   'P 1'
#
loop_
_entity.id
_entity.type
_entity.pdbx_description
1 polymer ?
#
loop_
_entity_poly.entity_id
_entity_poly.type
_entity_poly.pdbx_seq_one_letter_code
_entity_poly.pdbx_strand_id
1 'polypeptide(L)'
;MALPTKEKTWLYSVNQAVGDGGNVTTANRDFIFKLKEALIGFASNPWTVWGSCDSSNVDNGGGTDYWVDRGDLIWNTAGNAHSWIVLKQGGLGANVYLCIDLDRTTTGYQFDLVLALDAPFNTDGTTTNRPTTSGNAITRGALYHGGYNSSGWTGFMHVWQSNDGACTRYVLTRSGAVYGFMFIDVVKDPFTAWSPAVVFGQLGDDGTSGHITFQDWNDNARAYGRVGSNFTMYLTCEGWSSSVGCEFGVADEDTGEWPIMPIGLASETVGFRGAHKGSLYDMWWGSTVLNTGDTYPDNATKQFVLFDDMVFPWNGSTPLIA
;
A
#
# COMPACT_ATOMS: atom_id res chain seq x y z
N MET A 1 -25.05 -16.52 1.46
CA MET A 1 -24.41 -16.40 0.14
C MET A 1 -22.99 -16.94 0.26
N ALA A 2 -22.45 -17.52 -0.80
CA ALA A 2 -21.08 -17.99 -0.80
C ALA A 2 -20.14 -16.78 -0.83
N LEU A 3 -19.13 -16.80 0.05
CA LEU A 3 -18.04 -15.83 0.03
C LEU A 3 -16.83 -16.49 -0.64
N PRO A 4 -15.95 -15.71 -1.29
CA PRO A 4 -14.74 -16.25 -1.87
C PRO A 4 -13.86 -16.91 -0.81
N THR A 5 -13.08 -17.90 -1.21
CA THR A 5 -12.11 -18.56 -0.31
C THR A 5 -10.78 -17.83 -0.39
N LYS A 6 -10.17 -17.56 0.77
CA LYS A 6 -8.81 -16.98 0.84
C LYS A 6 -7.77 -17.96 0.28
N GLU A 7 -6.97 -17.51 -0.67
CA GLU A 7 -5.89 -18.26 -1.29
C GLU A 7 -4.58 -18.17 -0.51
N LYS A 8 -4.36 -17.05 0.21
CA LYS A 8 -3.22 -16.84 1.08
C LYS A 8 -3.62 -16.93 2.55
N THR A 9 -2.64 -17.26 3.38
CA THR A 9 -2.74 -17.03 4.83
C THR A 9 -2.17 -15.65 5.12
N TRP A 10 -2.86 -14.88 5.97
CA TRP A 10 -2.58 -13.48 6.22
C TRP A 10 -2.21 -13.24 7.69
N LEU A 11 -1.25 -12.34 7.88
CA LEU A 11 -0.90 -11.69 9.13
C LEU A 11 -1.52 -10.29 9.17
N TYR A 12 -1.81 -9.81 10.37
CA TYR A 12 -2.56 -8.58 10.57
C TYR A 12 -1.90 -7.72 11.65
N SER A 13 -1.65 -6.45 11.31
CA SER A 13 -1.39 -5.39 12.27
C SER A 13 -2.46 -4.31 12.05
N VAL A 14 -3.64 -4.55 12.62
CA VAL A 14 -4.86 -3.79 12.30
C VAL A 14 -5.40 -3.06 13.52
N ASN A 15 -6.27 -2.06 13.27
CA ASN A 15 -6.87 -1.21 14.31
C ASN A 15 -5.80 -0.43 15.11
N GLN A 16 -4.69 -0.09 14.46
CA GLN A 16 -3.63 0.68 15.08
C GLN A 16 -4.04 2.15 15.12
N ALA A 17 -4.28 2.70 16.30
CA ALA A 17 -4.47 4.14 16.44
C ALA A 17 -3.19 4.85 15.97
N VAL A 18 -3.32 5.82 15.07
CA VAL A 18 -2.21 6.60 14.52
C VAL A 18 -2.54 8.08 14.57
N GLY A 19 -1.50 8.90 14.48
CA GLY A 19 -1.63 10.36 14.54
C GLY A 19 -1.69 10.88 15.97
N ASP A 20 -1.65 12.20 16.08
CA ASP A 20 -1.75 12.95 17.33
C ASP A 20 -2.57 14.23 17.06
N GLY A 21 -3.69 14.38 17.75
CA GLY A 21 -4.60 15.52 17.58
C GLY A 21 -3.98 16.88 17.94
N GLY A 22 -2.83 16.90 18.65
CA GLY A 22 -2.20 18.14 19.11
C GLY A 22 -1.28 18.85 18.11
N ASN A 23 -0.58 18.12 17.23
CA ASN A 23 0.43 18.71 16.35
C ASN A 23 0.61 17.91 15.04
N VAL A 24 0.61 18.62 13.91
CA VAL A 24 0.74 18.03 12.57
C VAL A 24 2.06 17.28 12.37
N THR A 25 3.19 17.80 12.85
CA THR A 25 4.49 17.13 12.80
C THR A 25 4.46 15.81 13.55
N THR A 26 3.96 15.85 14.80
CA THR A 26 3.89 14.66 15.65
C THR A 26 2.95 13.60 15.05
N ALA A 27 1.82 14.02 14.50
CA ALA A 27 0.85 13.13 13.88
C ALA A 27 1.43 12.37 12.67
N ASN A 28 2.10 13.09 11.76
CA ASN A 28 2.70 12.45 10.58
C ASN A 28 3.90 11.56 10.93
N ARG A 29 4.71 11.97 11.91
CA ARG A 29 5.78 11.11 12.46
C ARG A 29 5.24 9.84 13.09
N ASP A 30 4.17 9.95 13.89
CA ASP A 30 3.52 8.80 14.52
C ASP A 30 2.99 7.80 13.48
N PHE A 31 2.33 8.30 12.43
CA PHE A 31 1.85 7.48 11.33
C PHE A 31 2.97 6.71 10.62
N ILE A 32 4.00 7.41 10.12
CA ILE A 32 5.07 6.75 9.36
C ILE A 32 5.90 5.81 10.23
N PHE A 33 6.15 6.20 11.48
CA PHE A 33 6.83 5.33 12.43
C PHE A 33 6.03 4.04 12.67
N LYS A 34 4.72 4.13 12.94
CA LYS A 34 3.87 2.94 13.13
C LYS A 34 3.70 2.11 11.86
N LEU A 35 3.68 2.73 10.68
CA LEU A 35 3.68 2.01 9.41
C LEU A 35 4.96 1.16 9.30
N LYS A 36 6.12 1.76 9.55
CA LYS A 36 7.40 1.04 9.56
C LYS A 36 7.39 -0.10 10.57
N GLU A 37 7.02 0.16 11.83
CA GLU A 37 6.94 -0.86 12.88
C GLU A 37 6.02 -2.02 12.50
N ALA A 38 4.87 -1.73 11.88
CA ALA A 38 3.95 -2.77 11.42
C ALA A 38 4.56 -3.65 10.32
N LEU A 39 5.30 -3.06 9.37
CA LEU A 39 5.94 -3.78 8.27
C LEU A 39 7.07 -4.70 8.76
N ILE A 40 7.87 -4.25 9.73
CA ILE A 40 9.00 -5.04 10.26
C ILE A 40 8.60 -5.98 11.42
N GLY A 41 7.43 -5.77 12.01
CA GLY A 41 6.95 -6.49 13.20
C GLY A 41 6.19 -7.80 12.91
N PHE A 42 5.98 -8.16 11.65
CA PHE A 42 5.28 -9.40 11.30
C PHE A 42 6.06 -10.66 11.72
N ALA A 43 5.34 -11.65 12.25
CA ALA A 43 5.96 -12.86 12.81
C ALA A 43 6.61 -13.80 11.77
N SER A 44 6.22 -13.72 10.50
CA SER A 44 6.81 -14.53 9.42
C SER A 44 7.07 -13.69 8.18
N ASN A 45 8.27 -13.84 7.61
CA ASN A 45 8.74 -13.08 6.44
C ASN A 45 8.48 -11.56 6.55
N PRO A 46 8.76 -10.90 7.68
CA PRO A 46 8.57 -9.45 7.78
C PRO A 46 9.45 -8.72 6.77
N TRP A 47 9.10 -7.46 6.51
CA TRP A 47 10.06 -6.55 5.91
C TRP A 47 11.26 -6.39 6.84
N THR A 48 12.46 -6.27 6.28
CA THR A 48 13.68 -6.06 7.08
C THR A 48 14.35 -4.77 6.66
N VAL A 49 14.88 -4.01 7.62
CA VAL A 49 15.68 -2.82 7.32
C VAL A 49 16.94 -3.25 6.57
N TRP A 50 17.18 -2.64 5.41
CA TRP A 50 18.42 -2.77 4.66
C TRP A 50 19.40 -1.65 5.03
N GLY A 51 18.88 -0.43 5.17
CA GLY A 51 19.63 0.76 5.57
C GLY A 51 18.66 1.88 5.91
N SER A 52 19.12 2.86 6.68
CA SER A 52 18.29 3.98 7.11
C SER A 52 19.13 5.22 7.44
N CYS A 53 18.44 6.35 7.57
CA CYS A 53 18.98 7.63 8.02
C CYS A 53 17.94 8.37 8.86
N ASP A 54 18.38 8.96 9.97
CA ASP A 54 17.58 9.80 10.89
C ASP A 54 17.90 11.30 10.74
N SER A 55 18.41 11.72 9.58
CA SER A 55 19.03 13.02 9.25
C SER A 55 20.44 13.27 9.82
N SER A 56 20.94 12.46 10.74
CA SER A 56 22.26 12.65 11.38
C SER A 56 23.19 11.45 11.19
N ASN A 57 22.63 10.26 11.32
CA ASN A 57 23.28 8.96 11.14
C ASN A 57 22.84 8.36 9.81
N VAL A 58 23.72 7.56 9.21
CA VAL A 58 23.45 6.88 7.93
C VAL A 58 23.97 5.46 7.99
N ASP A 59 23.15 4.51 7.55
CA ASP A 59 23.55 3.16 7.25
C ASP A 59 23.08 2.74 5.86
N ASN A 60 24.03 2.23 5.07
CA ASN A 60 23.88 1.95 3.65
C ASN A 60 24.06 0.45 3.40
N GLY A 61 23.13 -0.37 3.88
CA GLY A 61 23.17 -1.82 3.69
C GLY A 61 23.65 -2.63 4.90
N GLY A 62 23.91 -1.99 6.04
CA GLY A 62 24.26 -2.66 7.30
C GLY A 62 23.06 -3.21 8.08
N GLY A 63 21.83 -2.88 7.66
CA GLY A 63 20.59 -3.31 8.32
C GLY A 63 20.29 -2.58 9.63
N THR A 64 20.93 -1.44 9.90
CA THR A 64 20.69 -0.64 11.09
C THR A 64 19.42 0.19 10.92
N ASP A 65 18.53 0.12 11.91
CA ASP A 65 17.32 0.94 12.01
C ASP A 65 17.59 2.16 12.89
N TYR A 66 17.76 3.32 12.27
CA TYR A 66 17.89 4.61 12.95
C TYR A 66 16.54 5.28 13.18
N TRP A 67 15.43 4.74 12.67
CA TRP A 67 14.09 5.24 13.02
C TRP A 67 13.65 4.54 14.30
N VAL A 68 14.32 4.81 15.42
CA VAL A 68 14.09 4.13 16.72
C VAL A 68 12.87 4.70 17.42
N ASP A 69 12.64 6.00 17.27
CA ASP A 69 11.42 6.67 17.72
C ASP A 69 10.89 7.71 16.71
N ARG A 70 9.77 8.34 17.06
CA ARG A 70 9.08 9.31 16.20
C ARG A 70 9.94 10.56 15.92
N GLY A 71 10.86 10.90 16.81
CA GLY A 71 11.79 12.03 16.70
C GLY A 71 12.80 11.87 15.58
N ASP A 72 13.12 10.64 15.19
CA ASP A 72 14.09 10.31 14.14
C ASP A 72 13.55 10.54 12.72
N LEU A 73 12.25 10.82 12.58
CA LEU A 73 11.60 11.07 11.29
C LEU A 73 11.61 12.57 10.98
N ILE A 74 12.61 13.00 10.22
CA ILE A 74 12.85 14.40 9.85
C ILE A 74 12.45 14.61 8.40
N TRP A 75 11.41 15.41 8.19
CA TRP A 75 11.10 15.94 6.87
C TRP A 75 11.99 17.14 6.56
N ASN A 76 12.54 17.19 5.37
CA ASN A 76 13.23 18.36 4.87
C ASN A 76 13.29 18.34 3.35
N THR A 77 13.51 19.48 2.70
CA THR A 77 13.65 19.50 1.25
C THR A 77 14.91 18.77 0.80
N ALA A 78 14.82 18.04 -0.31
CA ALA A 78 15.93 17.36 -0.96
C ALA A 78 17.20 18.24 -1.04
N GLY A 79 18.36 17.66 -0.74
CA GLY A 79 19.63 18.37 -0.59
C GLY A 79 19.91 18.91 0.82
N ASN A 80 18.92 18.95 1.71
CA ASN A 80 19.10 19.21 3.15
C ASN A 80 18.94 17.93 3.96
N ALA A 81 19.42 17.94 5.21
CA ALA A 81 19.35 16.77 6.08
C ALA A 81 17.90 16.34 6.35
N HIS A 82 17.54 15.10 5.98
CA HIS A 82 16.23 14.48 6.17
C HIS A 82 16.39 12.97 6.43
N SER A 83 15.29 12.32 6.79
CA SER A 83 15.29 10.89 7.09
C SER A 83 14.83 10.06 5.91
N TRP A 84 15.41 8.88 5.75
CA TRP A 84 14.96 7.87 4.80
C TRP A 84 15.16 6.47 5.36
N ILE A 85 14.41 5.49 4.86
CA ILE A 85 14.60 4.07 5.20
C ILE A 85 14.40 3.21 3.97
N VAL A 86 15.25 2.21 3.81
CA VAL A 86 15.12 1.17 2.79
C VAL A 86 14.77 -0.14 3.48
N LEU A 87 13.62 -0.68 3.12
CA LEU A 87 13.12 -1.97 3.58
C LEU A 87 13.29 -3.02 2.46
N LYS A 88 13.53 -4.27 2.84
CA LYS A 88 13.66 -5.42 1.95
C LYS A 88 12.56 -6.45 2.24
N GLN A 89 12.01 -7.06 1.19
CA GLN A 89 11.04 -8.16 1.32
C GLN A 89 11.41 -9.31 0.38
N GLY A 90 11.75 -10.47 0.96
CA GLY A 90 12.16 -11.66 0.20
C GLY A 90 11.00 -12.42 -0.45
N GLY A 91 9.78 -12.26 0.06
CA GLY A 91 8.58 -12.92 -0.47
C GLY A 91 8.11 -12.39 -1.84
N LEU A 92 8.49 -11.16 -2.19
CA LEU A 92 8.17 -10.52 -3.48
C LEU A 92 9.15 -10.92 -4.61
N GLY A 93 10.25 -11.58 -4.26
CA GLY A 93 11.38 -11.87 -5.14
C GLY A 93 12.72 -11.67 -4.42
N ALA A 94 13.81 -12.15 -5.02
CA ALA A 94 15.12 -12.18 -4.35
C ALA A 94 15.62 -10.79 -3.88
N ASN A 95 15.24 -9.71 -4.57
CA ASN A 95 15.80 -8.37 -4.42
C ASN A 95 14.75 -7.26 -4.55
N VAL A 96 13.60 -7.38 -3.87
CA VAL A 96 12.61 -6.30 -3.84
C VAL A 96 12.85 -5.40 -2.62
N TYR A 97 12.99 -4.10 -2.87
CA TYR A 97 13.29 -3.08 -1.86
C TYR A 97 12.34 -1.90 -1.99
N LEU A 98 11.87 -1.39 -0.85
CA LEU A 98 11.07 -0.17 -0.75
C LEU A 98 11.86 0.89 0.00
N CYS A 99 12.14 2.02 -0.66
CA CYS A 99 12.64 3.21 0.02
C CYS A 99 11.48 4.15 0.33
N ILE A 100 11.39 4.58 1.59
CA ILE A 100 10.54 5.68 2.07
C ILE A 100 11.47 6.85 2.36
N ASP A 101 11.26 7.99 1.68
CA ASP A 101 12.16 9.14 1.78
C ASP A 101 11.39 10.43 2.11
N LEU A 102 11.79 11.08 3.20
CA LEU A 102 11.14 12.28 3.75
C LEU A 102 11.75 13.58 3.18
N ASP A 103 12.19 13.55 1.92
CA ASP A 103 12.88 14.62 1.17
C ASP A 103 11.97 15.77 0.68
N ARG A 104 10.79 15.94 1.28
CA ARG A 104 9.81 16.98 0.95
C ARG A 104 9.66 18.00 2.07
N THR A 105 8.98 19.10 1.76
CA THR A 105 8.88 20.23 2.70
C THR A 105 8.22 19.81 4.02
N THR A 106 8.71 20.39 5.11
CA THR A 106 8.12 20.26 6.44
C THR A 106 6.68 20.76 6.53
N THR A 107 6.24 21.58 5.58
CA THR A 107 4.86 22.06 5.50
C THR A 107 3.93 21.08 4.81
N GLY A 108 4.46 20.18 3.97
CA GLY A 108 3.66 19.20 3.23
C GLY A 108 3.62 17.83 3.91
N TYR A 109 4.65 17.44 4.66
CA TYR A 109 4.79 16.07 5.20
C TYR A 109 4.58 14.97 4.14
N GLN A 110 4.79 15.31 2.87
CA GLN A 110 4.79 14.37 1.77
C GLN A 110 6.06 13.53 1.85
N PHE A 111 6.07 12.36 1.22
CA PHE A 111 7.29 11.59 1.05
C PHE A 111 7.34 10.95 -0.32
N ASP A 112 8.53 10.52 -0.69
CA ASP A 112 8.79 9.76 -1.89
C ASP A 112 8.82 8.27 -1.57
N LEU A 113 8.24 7.47 -2.47
CA LEU A 113 8.40 6.02 -2.49
C LEU A 113 9.19 5.59 -3.73
N VAL A 114 10.18 4.73 -3.51
CA VAL A 114 10.93 4.07 -4.58
C VAL A 114 10.90 2.57 -4.34
N LEU A 115 10.25 1.84 -5.25
CA LEU A 115 10.25 0.38 -5.24
C LEU A 115 11.27 -0.13 -6.26
N ALA A 116 12.38 -0.68 -5.80
CA ALA A 116 13.37 -1.38 -6.62
C ALA A 116 13.02 -2.86 -6.70
N LEU A 117 12.98 -3.44 -7.90
CA LEU A 117 12.40 -4.77 -8.12
C LEU A 117 13.44 -5.88 -8.31
N ASP A 118 14.63 -5.56 -8.80
CA ASP A 118 15.61 -6.55 -9.25
C ASP A 118 17.05 -6.30 -8.78
N ALA A 119 17.33 -5.14 -8.19
CA ALA A 119 18.63 -4.79 -7.64
C ALA A 119 18.48 -4.11 -6.28
N PRO A 120 19.45 -4.31 -5.36
CA PRO A 120 19.51 -3.54 -4.14
C PRO A 120 19.74 -2.04 -4.44
N PHE A 121 19.52 -1.25 -3.41
CA PHE A 121 20.02 0.11 -3.36
C PHE A 121 21.56 0.09 -3.25
N ASN A 122 22.21 1.11 -3.82
CA ASN A 122 23.64 1.33 -3.76
C ASN A 122 24.04 1.87 -2.40
N THR A 123 25.31 1.74 -2.03
CA THR A 123 25.82 2.21 -0.74
C THR A 123 26.21 3.69 -0.77
N ASP A 124 25.37 4.53 -1.37
CA ASP A 124 25.63 5.95 -1.67
C ASP A 124 24.66 6.92 -0.99
N GLY A 125 23.77 6.43 -0.12
CA GLY A 125 22.89 7.27 0.69
C GLY A 125 23.68 8.18 1.63
N THR A 126 23.16 9.37 1.88
CA THR A 126 23.72 10.36 2.79
C THR A 126 22.63 10.93 3.68
N THR A 127 22.96 11.83 4.60
CA THR A 127 21.93 12.56 5.36
C THR A 127 21.05 13.45 4.48
N THR A 128 21.51 13.80 3.28
CA THR A 128 20.85 14.75 2.38
C THR A 128 20.26 14.12 1.13
N ASN A 129 20.45 12.81 0.94
CA ASN A 129 19.90 12.04 -0.18
C ASN A 129 19.69 10.58 0.24
N ARG A 130 18.54 9.98 -0.10
CA ARG A 130 18.38 8.53 -0.11
C ARG A 130 19.41 7.84 -1.01
N PRO A 131 19.75 6.57 -0.78
CA PRO A 131 20.58 5.80 -1.70
C PRO A 131 19.89 5.66 -3.07
N THR A 132 20.69 5.50 -4.13
CA THR A 132 20.19 5.24 -5.49
C THR A 132 20.04 3.75 -5.75
N THR A 133 19.31 3.35 -6.79
CA THR A 133 19.35 1.97 -7.29
C THR A 133 19.74 1.97 -8.76
N SER A 134 20.56 0.99 -9.16
CA SER A 134 20.92 0.77 -10.56
C SER A 134 19.91 -0.12 -11.29
N GLY A 135 18.97 -0.71 -10.57
CA GLY A 135 17.98 -1.63 -11.09
C GLY A 135 16.72 -0.96 -11.64
N ASN A 136 15.78 -1.83 -11.98
CA ASN A 136 14.43 -1.47 -12.35
C ASN A 136 13.67 -0.94 -11.14
N ALA A 137 13.33 0.35 -11.17
CA ALA A 137 12.62 1.02 -10.11
C ALA A 137 11.31 1.68 -10.58
N ILE A 138 10.31 1.63 -9.70
CA ILE A 138 9.10 2.44 -9.79
C ILE A 138 9.22 3.54 -8.75
N THR A 139 9.37 4.78 -9.22
CA THR A 139 9.47 5.97 -8.37
C THR A 139 8.16 6.73 -8.38
N ARG A 140 7.71 7.14 -7.21
CA ARG A 140 6.50 7.93 -7.02
C ARG A 140 6.78 8.98 -5.95
N GLY A 141 6.78 10.23 -6.36
CA GLY A 141 7.16 11.33 -5.47
C GLY A 141 6.02 12.22 -5.03
N ALA A 142 6.28 12.96 -3.95
CA ALA A 142 5.43 14.03 -3.42
C ALA A 142 4.00 13.60 -3.11
N LEU A 143 3.84 12.50 -2.37
CA LEU A 143 2.53 11.94 -2.07
C LEU A 143 2.10 12.25 -0.65
N TYR A 144 0.83 12.62 -0.51
CA TYR A 144 0.12 12.53 0.75
C TYR A 144 -0.36 11.09 0.90
N HIS A 145 0.01 10.42 1.98
CA HIS A 145 -0.39 9.03 2.25
C HIS A 145 -1.49 8.95 3.31
N GLY A 146 -2.38 9.94 3.29
CA GLY A 146 -3.43 10.16 4.27
C GLY A 146 -3.03 10.93 5.52
N GLY A 147 -1.76 11.34 5.60
CA GLY A 147 -1.31 12.35 6.55
C GLY A 147 -1.88 13.74 6.21
N TYR A 148 -2.13 14.56 7.23
CA TYR A 148 -2.60 15.93 7.06
C TYR A 148 -1.47 16.94 7.14
N ASN A 149 -1.57 18.05 6.40
CA ASN A 149 -0.53 19.08 6.37
C ASN A 149 -0.88 20.37 7.13
N SER A 150 -2.13 20.54 7.58
CA SER A 150 -2.61 21.81 8.14
C SER A 150 -3.01 21.77 9.61
N SER A 151 -3.27 20.58 10.18
CA SER A 151 -3.53 20.42 11.61
C SER A 151 -3.16 19.02 12.13
N GLY A 152 -3.12 18.88 13.46
CA GLY A 152 -3.04 17.57 14.10
C GLY A 152 -4.25 16.72 13.74
N TRP A 153 -4.05 15.41 13.65
CA TRP A 153 -5.07 14.47 13.20
C TRP A 153 -4.91 13.12 13.90
N THR A 154 -5.99 12.35 13.96
CA THR A 154 -6.02 10.98 14.48
C THR A 154 -6.71 10.07 13.49
N GLY A 155 -6.28 8.82 13.42
CA GLY A 155 -6.83 7.83 12.51
C GLY A 155 -6.60 6.41 12.99
N PHE A 156 -7.02 5.44 12.16
CA PHE A 156 -6.68 4.05 12.35
C PHE A 156 -5.97 3.50 11.11
N MET A 157 -4.85 2.82 11.33
CA MET A 157 -4.11 2.14 10.30
C MET A 157 -4.33 0.62 10.40
N HIS A 158 -4.47 0.01 9.23
CA HIS A 158 -4.66 -1.42 9.06
C HIS A 158 -3.60 -1.92 8.09
N VAL A 159 -2.76 -2.85 8.51
CA VAL A 159 -1.67 -3.41 7.70
C VAL A 159 -1.86 -4.93 7.60
N TRP A 160 -1.73 -5.43 6.38
CA TRP A 160 -1.80 -6.85 6.06
C TRP A 160 -0.51 -7.29 5.40
N GLN A 161 -0.09 -8.51 5.71
CA GLN A 161 0.95 -9.20 4.96
C GLN A 161 0.59 -10.66 4.78
N SER A 162 0.79 -11.23 3.60
CA SER A 162 0.69 -12.68 3.45
C SER A 162 1.83 -13.36 4.21
N ASN A 163 1.59 -14.57 4.74
CA ASN A 163 2.60 -15.30 5.53
C ASN A 163 3.89 -15.56 4.74
N ASP A 164 3.82 -15.68 3.42
CA ASP A 164 4.96 -15.86 2.52
C ASP A 164 5.66 -14.54 2.14
N GLY A 165 5.15 -13.39 2.60
CA GLY A 165 5.69 -12.06 2.28
C GLY A 165 5.43 -11.60 0.84
N ALA A 166 4.65 -12.36 0.07
CA ALA A 166 4.37 -12.08 -1.34
C ALA A 166 3.32 -10.98 -1.55
N CYS A 167 2.57 -10.58 -0.52
CA CYS A 167 1.59 -9.50 -0.59
C CYS A 167 1.69 -8.64 0.67
N THR A 168 1.71 -7.32 0.52
CA THR A 168 1.73 -6.36 1.63
C THR A 168 0.79 -5.22 1.32
N ARG A 169 -0.09 -4.86 2.25
CA ARG A 169 -1.08 -3.80 2.05
C ARG A 169 -1.22 -2.97 3.31
N TYR A 170 -1.55 -1.68 3.15
CA TYR A 170 -2.08 -0.92 4.26
C TYR A 170 -3.21 0.00 3.84
N VAL A 171 -4.11 0.26 4.77
CA VAL A 171 -5.19 1.24 4.70
C VAL A 171 -5.06 2.19 5.90
N LEU A 172 -5.22 3.49 5.67
CA LEU A 172 -5.30 4.52 6.70
C LEU A 172 -6.69 5.17 6.65
N THR A 173 -7.42 5.11 7.76
CA THR A 173 -8.71 5.77 7.92
C THR A 173 -8.63 6.98 8.84
N ARG A 174 -9.42 8.01 8.55
CA ARG A 174 -9.58 9.23 9.33
C ARG A 174 -10.98 9.77 9.10
N SER A 175 -11.64 10.35 10.09
CA SER A 175 -12.92 11.08 9.89
C SER A 175 -13.96 10.34 9.03
N GLY A 176 -14.09 9.02 9.23
CA GLY A 176 -15.07 8.15 8.59
C GLY A 176 -14.71 7.62 7.20
N ALA A 177 -13.57 7.98 6.63
CA ALA A 177 -13.19 7.60 5.26
C ALA A 177 -11.75 7.09 5.16
N VAL A 178 -11.40 6.51 4.01
CA VAL A 178 -10.03 6.07 3.73
C VAL A 178 -9.20 7.19 3.09
N TYR A 179 -8.09 7.53 3.72
CA TYR A 179 -7.20 8.62 3.32
C TYR A 179 -5.89 8.17 2.71
N GLY A 180 -5.49 6.92 2.96
CA GLY A 180 -4.25 6.37 2.43
C GLY A 180 -4.40 4.89 2.16
N PHE A 181 -3.88 4.46 1.02
CA PHE A 181 -3.86 3.07 0.60
C PHE A 181 -2.57 2.79 -0.16
N MET A 182 -1.96 1.65 0.14
CA MET A 182 -0.85 1.11 -0.62
C MET A 182 -0.93 -0.40 -0.65
N PHE A 183 -0.52 -0.98 -1.76
CA PHE A 183 -0.23 -2.41 -1.84
C PHE A 183 1.01 -2.69 -2.68
N ILE A 184 1.75 -3.72 -2.29
CA ILE A 184 2.88 -4.28 -3.01
C ILE A 184 2.69 -5.79 -3.03
N ASP A 185 2.29 -6.33 -4.17
CA ASP A 185 1.85 -7.71 -4.30
C ASP A 185 2.54 -8.42 -5.47
N VAL A 186 2.86 -9.70 -5.28
CA VAL A 186 3.06 -10.64 -6.38
C VAL A 186 1.72 -10.87 -7.06
N VAL A 187 1.71 -10.75 -8.38
CA VAL A 187 0.53 -10.94 -9.22
C VAL A 187 0.21 -12.43 -9.36
N LYS A 188 -1.09 -12.77 -9.28
CA LYS A 188 -1.61 -14.09 -9.60
C LYS A 188 -1.71 -14.25 -11.12
N ASP A 189 -1.24 -15.38 -11.63
CA ASP A 189 -1.25 -15.73 -13.05
C ASP A 189 -0.72 -14.60 -13.98
N PRO A 190 0.50 -14.08 -13.74
CA PRO A 190 1.06 -13.04 -14.58
C PRO A 190 1.40 -13.57 -15.97
N PHE A 191 1.40 -12.69 -16.98
CA PHE A 191 1.89 -13.07 -18.30
C PHE A 191 3.38 -13.48 -18.24
N THR A 192 3.76 -14.46 -19.06
CA THR A 192 5.04 -15.19 -18.93
C THR A 192 6.30 -14.31 -18.91
N ALA A 193 6.28 -13.15 -19.56
CA ALA A 193 7.44 -12.26 -19.64
C ALA A 193 7.56 -11.26 -18.47
N TRP A 194 6.63 -11.26 -17.52
CA TRP A 194 6.70 -10.38 -16.35
C TRP A 194 7.48 -11.03 -15.22
N SER A 195 8.75 -10.62 -15.04
CA SER A 195 9.58 -11.09 -13.93
C SER A 195 10.47 -9.98 -13.39
N PRO A 196 10.43 -9.69 -12.07
CA PRO A 196 9.45 -10.19 -11.11
C PRO A 196 8.05 -9.62 -11.39
N ALA A 197 7.02 -10.45 -11.24
CA ALA A 197 5.62 -10.06 -11.43
C ALA A 197 5.07 -9.36 -10.19
N VAL A 198 5.63 -8.20 -9.86
CA VAL A 198 5.22 -7.40 -8.72
C VAL A 198 4.44 -6.19 -9.20
N VAL A 199 3.28 -5.99 -8.61
CA VAL A 199 2.46 -4.79 -8.76
C VAL A 199 2.58 -3.91 -7.53
N PHE A 200 2.69 -2.62 -7.78
CA PHE A 200 2.69 -1.59 -6.76
C PHE A 200 1.52 -0.66 -7.00
N GLY A 201 0.66 -0.46 -6.00
CA GLY A 201 -0.39 0.53 -6.04
C GLY A 201 -0.26 1.46 -4.85
N GLN A 202 -0.56 2.74 -5.08
CA GLN A 202 -0.77 3.65 -3.97
C GLN A 202 -1.65 4.83 -4.33
N LEU A 203 -2.39 5.28 -3.33
CA LEU A 203 -3.12 6.52 -3.37
C LEU A 203 -3.29 7.07 -1.96
N GLY A 204 -3.25 8.37 -1.84
CA GLY A 204 -3.65 9.07 -0.63
C GLY A 204 -3.76 10.56 -0.91
N ASP A 205 -4.36 11.25 0.04
CA ASP A 205 -4.57 12.69 -0.03
C ASP A 205 -4.51 13.31 1.36
N ASP A 206 -4.32 14.62 1.42
CA ASP A 206 -4.50 15.38 2.66
C ASP A 206 -5.95 15.87 2.83
N GLY A 207 -6.79 15.80 1.80
CA GLY A 207 -8.13 16.42 1.71
C GLY A 207 -9.22 15.92 2.66
N THR A 208 -10.44 15.73 2.15
CA THR A 208 -11.62 15.29 2.92
C THR A 208 -12.42 14.16 2.26
N SER A 209 -11.88 13.53 1.23
CA SER A 209 -12.59 12.53 0.43
C SER A 209 -12.02 11.13 0.67
N GLY A 210 -12.82 10.09 0.39
CA GLY A 210 -12.33 8.71 0.36
C GLY A 210 -11.47 8.45 -0.88
N HIS A 211 -10.44 7.63 -0.75
CA HIS A 211 -9.42 7.42 -1.79
C HIS A 211 -9.18 5.94 -2.13
N ILE A 212 -10.06 5.04 -1.70
CA ILE A 212 -10.14 3.69 -2.29
C ILE A 212 -11.46 3.56 -3.04
N THR A 213 -11.67 4.46 -3.99
CA THR A 213 -12.86 4.41 -4.85
C THR A 213 -12.59 3.59 -6.10
N PHE A 214 -13.66 3.04 -6.67
CA PHE A 214 -13.61 2.41 -7.98
C PHE A 214 -13.02 3.35 -9.04
N GLN A 215 -13.47 4.61 -9.09
CA GLN A 215 -12.97 5.62 -10.02
C GLN A 215 -11.45 5.82 -9.92
N ASP A 216 -10.90 5.81 -8.71
CA ASP A 216 -9.47 6.00 -8.52
C ASP A 216 -8.63 4.88 -9.12
N TRP A 217 -9.04 3.62 -8.95
CA TRP A 217 -8.20 2.49 -9.31
C TRP A 217 -8.56 1.86 -10.65
N ASN A 218 -9.81 2.00 -11.06
CA ASN A 218 -10.33 1.49 -12.32
C ASN A 218 -10.29 2.49 -13.47
N ASP A 219 -10.56 3.79 -13.24
CA ASP A 219 -10.55 4.78 -14.33
C ASP A 219 -9.19 5.48 -14.46
N ASN A 220 -8.45 5.65 -13.35
CA ASN A 220 -7.23 6.47 -13.32
C ASN A 220 -5.90 5.68 -13.31
N ALA A 221 -5.94 4.35 -13.46
CA ALA A 221 -4.77 3.46 -13.54
C ALA A 221 -3.71 3.69 -12.43
N ARG A 222 -4.12 3.60 -11.16
CA ARG A 222 -3.25 3.89 -10.00
C ARG A 222 -2.37 2.73 -9.53
N ALA A 223 -2.33 1.62 -10.29
CA ALA A 223 -1.39 0.53 -10.08
C ALA A 223 -0.24 0.60 -11.10
N TYR A 224 0.92 0.04 -10.75
CA TYR A 224 2.16 0.16 -11.51
C TYR A 224 2.88 -1.18 -11.56
N GLY A 225 3.45 -1.48 -12.71
CA GLY A 225 4.29 -2.64 -12.94
C GLY A 225 5.48 -2.24 -13.78
N ARG A 226 6.46 -3.14 -13.89
CA ARG A 226 7.66 -2.87 -14.68
C ARG A 226 8.22 -4.15 -15.30
N VAL A 227 8.49 -4.05 -16.61
CA VAL A 227 9.22 -5.07 -17.40
C VAL A 227 10.06 -4.30 -18.42
N GLY A 228 11.32 -4.03 -18.10
CA GLY A 228 12.19 -3.14 -18.88
C GLY A 228 11.81 -1.65 -18.82
N SER A 229 10.52 -1.33 -18.86
CA SER A 229 9.94 0.00 -18.64
C SER A 229 8.71 -0.06 -17.73
N ASN A 230 8.38 1.07 -17.10
CA ASN A 230 7.19 1.19 -16.26
C ASN A 230 5.92 1.16 -17.12
N PHE A 231 4.86 0.56 -16.57
CA PHE A 231 3.52 0.63 -17.12
C PHE A 231 2.51 0.82 -16.00
N THR A 232 1.42 1.53 -16.30
CA THR A 232 0.29 1.69 -15.39
C THR A 232 -0.71 0.57 -15.58
N MET A 233 -1.48 0.27 -14.53
CA MET A 233 -2.53 -0.73 -14.55
C MET A 233 -3.80 -0.20 -13.92
N TYR A 234 -4.91 -0.65 -14.49
CA TYR A 234 -6.25 -0.50 -13.99
C TYR A 234 -6.61 -1.74 -13.16
N LEU A 235 -7.27 -1.53 -12.03
CA LEU A 235 -7.82 -2.59 -11.20
C LEU A 235 -9.22 -2.94 -11.72
N THR A 236 -9.31 -3.95 -12.57
CA THR A 236 -10.54 -4.30 -13.27
C THR A 236 -11.51 -5.04 -12.37
N CYS A 237 -12.80 -4.96 -12.66
CA CYS A 237 -13.83 -5.83 -12.08
C CYS A 237 -14.42 -6.68 -13.20
N GLU A 238 -14.59 -7.98 -12.99
CA GLU A 238 -15.22 -8.89 -13.96
C GLU A 238 -16.77 -8.87 -13.92
N GLY A 239 -17.38 -7.86 -13.28
CA GLY A 239 -18.84 -7.71 -13.17
C GLY A 239 -19.51 -6.80 -14.21
N TRP A 240 -20.85 -6.81 -14.24
CA TRP A 240 -21.67 -6.09 -15.24
C TRP A 240 -21.82 -4.57 -14.97
N SER A 241 -21.21 -3.73 -15.83
CA SER A 241 -21.73 -2.49 -16.47
C SER A 241 -20.72 -1.31 -16.58
N SER A 242 -20.27 -1.11 -17.83
CA SER A 242 -19.40 -0.08 -18.41
C SER A 242 -17.88 -0.15 -18.11
N SER A 243 -17.10 0.69 -18.81
CA SER A 243 -15.76 0.38 -19.36
C SER A 243 -14.75 -0.11 -18.32
N VAL A 244 -14.56 -1.43 -18.33
CA VAL A 244 -13.57 -2.20 -17.58
C VAL A 244 -13.73 -2.16 -16.05
N GLY A 245 -14.94 -1.94 -15.54
CA GLY A 245 -15.33 -2.33 -14.19
C GLY A 245 -16.68 -1.74 -13.77
N CYS A 246 -17.25 -2.21 -12.65
CA CYS A 246 -18.62 -1.89 -12.28
C CYS A 246 -18.79 -1.52 -10.79
N GLU A 247 -19.80 -0.68 -10.53
CA GLU A 247 -20.56 -0.68 -9.27
C GLU A 247 -21.61 -1.79 -9.38
N PHE A 248 -21.67 -2.73 -8.43
CA PHE A 248 -22.61 -3.85 -8.49
C PHE A 248 -23.50 -3.91 -7.24
N GLY A 249 -24.81 -3.86 -7.48
CA GLY A 249 -25.85 -4.03 -6.46
C GLY A 249 -26.51 -5.42 -6.46
N VAL A 250 -26.03 -6.35 -7.31
CA VAL A 250 -26.63 -7.68 -7.52
C VAL A 250 -25.55 -8.76 -7.52
N ALA A 251 -25.94 -10.00 -7.23
CA ALA A 251 -25.04 -11.15 -7.21
C ALA A 251 -24.57 -11.54 -8.62
N ASP A 252 -23.39 -12.16 -8.70
CA ASP A 252 -22.90 -12.80 -9.91
C ASP A 252 -23.88 -13.91 -10.36
N GLU A 253 -24.32 -13.90 -11.62
CA GLU A 253 -25.34 -14.86 -12.10
C GLU A 253 -24.78 -16.28 -12.32
N ASP A 254 -23.48 -16.42 -12.59
CA ASP A 254 -22.84 -17.70 -12.89
C ASP A 254 -22.39 -18.45 -11.61
N THR A 255 -21.87 -17.70 -10.64
CA THR A 255 -21.29 -18.22 -9.40
C THR A 255 -22.18 -17.99 -8.17
N GLY A 256 -23.11 -17.02 -8.24
CA GLY A 256 -23.92 -16.58 -7.10
C GLY A 256 -23.13 -15.79 -6.05
N GLU A 257 -21.90 -15.39 -6.35
CA GLU A 257 -21.03 -14.64 -5.44
C GLU A 257 -21.52 -13.19 -5.27
N TRP A 258 -21.63 -12.75 -4.02
CA TRP A 258 -22.03 -11.40 -3.61
C TRP A 258 -21.68 -11.20 -2.14
N PRO A 259 -21.27 -10.00 -1.69
CA PRO A 259 -21.09 -8.73 -2.42
C PRO A 259 -19.65 -8.47 -2.87
N ILE A 260 -18.90 -9.51 -3.25
CA ILE A 260 -17.44 -9.43 -3.40
C ILE A 260 -17.04 -9.98 -4.78
N MET A 261 -16.24 -9.24 -5.55
CA MET A 261 -15.83 -9.59 -6.92
C MET A 261 -14.31 -9.51 -7.10
N PRO A 262 -13.66 -10.44 -7.82
CA PRO A 262 -12.21 -10.45 -7.97
C PRO A 262 -11.67 -9.22 -8.72
N ILE A 263 -10.45 -8.79 -8.36
CA ILE A 263 -9.74 -7.71 -9.05
C ILE A 263 -8.76 -8.29 -10.08
N GLY A 264 -9.00 -7.97 -11.35
CA GLY A 264 -8.06 -8.21 -12.45
C GLY A 264 -7.13 -7.03 -12.70
N LEU A 265 -6.11 -7.23 -13.53
CA LEU A 265 -5.14 -6.21 -13.90
C LEU A 265 -5.13 -6.01 -15.42
N ALA A 266 -5.40 -4.78 -15.86
CA ALA A 266 -5.31 -4.38 -17.27
C ALA A 266 -4.37 -3.19 -17.46
N SER A 267 -3.82 -3.01 -18.66
CA SER A 267 -2.99 -1.83 -18.98
C SER A 267 -3.32 -1.27 -20.36
N GLU A 268 -3.20 0.05 -20.50
CA GLU A 268 -3.25 0.76 -21.78
C GLU A 268 -1.89 1.30 -22.24
N THR A 269 -0.85 1.10 -21.42
CA THR A 269 0.51 1.55 -21.73
C THR A 269 1.00 0.88 -23.03
N VAL A 270 1.50 1.66 -23.99
CA VAL A 270 2.05 1.15 -25.26
C VAL A 270 3.13 0.11 -24.98
N GLY A 271 3.07 -1.04 -25.66
CA GLY A 271 3.96 -2.18 -25.42
C GLY A 271 3.48 -3.13 -24.32
N PHE A 272 2.53 -2.70 -23.48
CA PHE A 272 1.94 -3.51 -22.41
C PHE A 272 0.42 -3.56 -22.46
N ARG A 273 -0.23 -3.22 -23.57
CA ARG A 273 -1.71 -3.19 -23.65
C ARG A 273 -2.37 -4.55 -23.42
N GLY A 274 -3.54 -4.54 -22.78
CA GLY A 274 -4.43 -5.70 -22.62
C GLY A 274 -4.71 -6.07 -21.16
N ALA A 275 -5.77 -6.87 -20.97
CA ALA A 275 -6.29 -7.30 -19.67
C ALA A 275 -5.58 -8.52 -19.04
N HIS A 276 -4.65 -9.15 -19.76
CA HIS A 276 -3.98 -10.37 -19.29
C HIS A 276 -2.72 -10.03 -18.49
N LYS A 277 -2.83 -9.15 -17.49
CA LYS A 277 -1.71 -8.88 -16.58
C LYS A 277 -1.74 -9.77 -15.35
N GLY A 278 -2.87 -10.45 -15.11
CA GLY A 278 -3.10 -11.33 -13.97
C GLY A 278 -4.18 -10.75 -13.06
N SER A 279 -4.22 -11.22 -11.82
CA SER A 279 -5.15 -10.78 -10.78
C SER A 279 -4.45 -10.60 -9.43
N LEU A 280 -5.17 -10.05 -8.45
CA LEU A 280 -4.65 -9.83 -7.10
C LEU A 280 -5.13 -10.94 -6.16
N TYR A 281 -4.22 -11.47 -5.34
CA TYR A 281 -4.55 -12.50 -4.35
C TYR A 281 -5.40 -11.91 -3.23
N ASP A 282 -6.59 -12.45 -2.99
CA ASP A 282 -7.42 -12.05 -1.87
C ASP A 282 -7.63 -10.53 -1.74
N MET A 283 -7.84 -9.83 -2.85
CA MET A 283 -8.37 -8.46 -2.87
C MET A 283 -9.48 -8.40 -3.88
N TRP A 284 -10.56 -7.76 -3.47
CA TRP A 284 -11.78 -7.78 -4.23
C TRP A 284 -12.41 -6.39 -4.27
N TRP A 285 -13.21 -6.15 -5.29
CA TRP A 285 -14.20 -5.08 -5.24
C TRP A 285 -15.33 -5.48 -4.31
N GLY A 286 -15.84 -4.51 -3.55
CA GLY A 286 -17.04 -4.60 -2.74
C GLY A 286 -18.21 -3.86 -3.37
N SER A 287 -19.39 -4.03 -2.79
CA SER A 287 -20.59 -3.31 -3.25
C SER A 287 -20.65 -1.90 -2.68
N THR A 288 -20.98 -0.92 -3.53
CA THR A 288 -21.14 0.50 -3.15
C THR A 288 -22.33 0.79 -2.24
N VAL A 289 -23.21 -0.20 -1.98
CA VAL A 289 -24.33 -0.07 -1.03
C VAL A 289 -23.91 -0.31 0.42
N LEU A 290 -22.67 -0.73 0.64
CA LEU A 290 -22.10 -1.09 1.92
C LEU A 290 -21.15 0.02 2.38
N ASN A 291 -20.90 0.11 3.67
CA ASN A 291 -20.09 1.18 4.26
C ASN A 291 -18.70 0.67 4.65
N THR A 292 -17.72 1.56 4.60
CA THR A 292 -16.40 1.34 5.19
C THR A 292 -16.52 0.82 6.63
N GLY A 293 -15.88 -0.31 6.90
CA GLY A 293 -15.94 -1.02 8.18
C GLY A 293 -16.94 -2.18 8.24
N ASP A 294 -17.80 -2.35 7.23
CA ASP A 294 -18.66 -3.54 7.12
C ASP A 294 -17.81 -4.81 6.97
N THR A 295 -18.28 -5.93 7.52
CA THR A 295 -17.54 -7.20 7.54
C THR A 295 -18.33 -8.38 6.98
N TYR A 296 -17.62 -9.34 6.38
CA TYR A 296 -18.24 -10.54 5.80
C TYR A 296 -17.61 -11.84 6.32
N PRO A 297 -18.41 -12.88 6.60
CA PRO A 297 -19.84 -12.78 6.83
C PRO A 297 -20.11 -11.90 8.06
N ASP A 298 -21.30 -11.29 8.15
CA ASP A 298 -21.74 -10.51 9.32
C ASP A 298 -22.07 -11.44 10.50
N ASN A 299 -21.05 -12.14 10.98
CA ASN A 299 -21.09 -13.00 12.14
C ASN A 299 -19.74 -12.91 12.87
N ALA A 300 -19.57 -13.69 13.93
CA ALA A 300 -18.36 -13.63 14.76
C ALA A 300 -17.04 -13.95 14.03
N THR A 301 -17.08 -14.54 12.83
CA THR A 301 -15.87 -14.91 12.07
C THR A 301 -15.25 -13.75 11.30
N LYS A 302 -16.05 -12.75 10.87
CA LYS A 302 -15.63 -11.55 10.11
C LYS A 302 -14.38 -11.77 9.26
N GLN A 303 -14.49 -12.65 8.27
CA GLN A 303 -13.37 -13.12 7.47
C GLN A 303 -12.82 -12.06 6.52
N PHE A 304 -13.63 -11.05 6.20
CA PHE A 304 -13.34 -9.95 5.31
C PHE A 304 -13.85 -8.62 5.88
N VAL A 305 -13.29 -7.52 5.42
CA VAL A 305 -13.69 -6.14 5.75
C VAL A 305 -13.72 -5.28 4.49
N LEU A 306 -14.70 -4.39 4.41
CA LEU A 306 -14.83 -3.37 3.36
C LEU A 306 -14.13 -2.06 3.79
N PHE A 307 -13.30 -1.51 2.92
CA PHE A 307 -12.75 -0.16 3.03
C PHE A 307 -13.01 0.58 1.72
N ASP A 308 -13.90 1.58 1.80
CA ASP A 308 -14.56 2.21 0.67
C ASP A 308 -15.08 1.15 -0.31
N ASP A 309 -14.56 1.08 -1.53
CA ASP A 309 -15.04 0.13 -2.54
C ASP A 309 -14.26 -1.20 -2.55
N MET A 310 -13.21 -1.39 -1.72
CA MET A 310 -12.40 -2.62 -1.74
C MET A 310 -12.56 -3.48 -0.50
N VAL A 311 -12.57 -4.79 -0.70
CA VAL A 311 -12.67 -5.80 0.33
C VAL A 311 -11.34 -6.50 0.54
N PHE A 312 -10.97 -6.63 1.82
CA PHE A 312 -9.71 -7.20 2.27
C PHE A 312 -9.95 -8.40 3.20
N PRO A 313 -8.98 -9.33 3.31
CA PRO A 313 -8.97 -10.36 4.35
C PRO A 313 -9.01 -9.71 5.72
N TRP A 314 -9.67 -10.36 6.68
CA TRP A 314 -9.79 -9.83 8.03
C TRP A 314 -9.62 -10.89 9.10
N ASN A 315 -9.31 -10.42 10.31
CA ASN A 315 -8.88 -11.24 11.44
C ASN A 315 -10.00 -11.57 12.43
N GLY A 316 -11.26 -11.27 12.12
CA GLY A 316 -12.38 -11.49 13.03
C GLY A 316 -12.69 -10.34 14.00
N SER A 317 -11.80 -9.34 14.12
CA SER A 317 -12.03 -8.20 15.04
C SER A 317 -13.08 -7.21 14.52
N THR A 318 -13.57 -6.31 15.35
CA THR A 318 -14.38 -5.18 14.87
C THR A 318 -13.45 -4.13 14.24
N PRO A 319 -13.63 -3.75 12.96
CA PRO A 319 -12.84 -2.69 12.36
C PRO A 319 -13.03 -1.36 13.10
N LEU A 320 -11.93 -0.67 13.36
CA LEU A 320 -11.96 0.70 13.87
C LEU A 320 -11.79 1.65 12.70
N ILE A 321 -12.80 2.48 12.48
CA ILE A 321 -12.80 3.57 11.51
C ILE A 321 -12.90 4.87 12.33
N ALA A 322 -12.04 5.84 12.03
CA ALA A 322 -11.94 7.10 12.77
C ALA A 322 -13.06 8.09 12.43
#